data_AF-A0A6V8PI21-F1
#
_entry.id   AF-A0A6V8PI21-F1
#
_cell.length_a   1.000
_cell.length_b   1.000
_cell.length_c   1.000
_cell.angle_alpha   90.00
_cell.angle_beta   90.00
_cell.angle_gamma   90.00
#
_symmetry.space_group_name_H-M   'P 1'
#
loop_
_entity.id
_entity.type
_entity.pdbx_description
1 polymer ?
#
loop_
_entity_poly.entity_id
_entity_poly.type
_entity_poly.pdbx_seq_one_letter_code
_entity_poly.pdbx_strand_id
1 'polypeptide(L)' 'MTYILRFLPDVEEDAIGGYVWYEGKSPGLGEKFLRIFYACASEIPRNPLLYPKVYSEFRRRLLRRFPYAIYFT' A
#
# COMPACT_ATOMS: atom_id res chain seq x y z
N MET A 1 20.55 -2.42 4.24
CA MET A 1 19.99 -3.72 3.79
C MET A 1 18.75 -3.44 2.97
N THR A 2 18.55 -4.16 1.86
CA THR A 2 17.31 -4.07 1.06
C THR A 2 16.54 -5.36 1.27
N TYR A 3 15.28 -5.27 1.70
CA TYR A 3 14.40 -6.41 1.89
C TYR A 3 13.68 -6.76 0.59
N ILE A 4 13.23 -8.00 0.44
CA ILE A 4 12.40 -8.41 -0.69
C ILE A 4 10.94 -8.17 -0.31
N LEU A 5 10.25 -7.35 -1.10
CA LEU A 5 8.81 -7.14 -0.96
C LEU A 5 8.06 -8.23 -1.75
N ARG A 6 7.10 -8.89 -1.11
CA ARG A 6 6.16 -9.80 -1.76
C ARG A 6 4.75 -9.37 -1.39
N PHE A 7 3.86 -9.33 -2.39
CA PHE A 7 2.44 -9.11 -2.16
C PHE A 7 1.75 -10.45 -1.97
N LEU A 8 0.84 -10.50 -1.01
CA LEU A 8 -0.11 -11.62 -0.89
C LEU A 8 -1.19 -11.47 -1.96
N PRO A 9 -1.82 -12.57 -2.43
CA PRO A 9 -2.92 -12.49 -3.37
C PRO A 9 -4.03 -11.53 -2.94
N ASP A 10 -4.39 -11.54 -1.66
CA ASP A 10 -5.40 -10.64 -1.07
C ASP A 10 -5.03 -9.15 -1.25
N VAL A 11 -3.73 -8.82 -1.26
CA VAL A 11 -3.28 -7.43 -1.46
C VAL A 11 -3.49 -6.99 -2.92
N GLU A 12 -3.38 -7.92 -3.87
CA GLU A 12 -3.67 -7.64 -5.28
C GLU A 12 -5.16 -7.40 -5.47
N GLU A 13 -6.02 -8.21 -4.85
CA GLU A 13 -7.48 -8.02 -4.86
C GLU A 13 -7.88 -6.67 -4.23
N ASP A 14 -7.28 -6.30 -3.09
CA ASP A 14 -7.49 -5.01 -2.43
C ASP A 14 -7.09 -3.82 -3.33
N ALA A 15 -5.95 -3.95 -4.04
CA ALA A 15 -5.47 -2.91 -4.94
C ALA A 15 -6.37 -2.76 -6.17
N ILE A 16 -6.83 -3.87 -6.76
CA ILE A 16 -7.77 -3.87 -7.89
C ILE A 16 -9.12 -3.28 -7.45
N GLY A 17 -9.65 -3.72 -6.31
CA GLY A 17 -10.90 -3.20 -5.76
C GLY A 17 -10.84 -1.70 -5.50
N GLY A 18 -9.75 -1.22 -4.90
CA GLY A 18 -9.48 0.20 -4.71
C GLY A 18 -9.42 0.95 -6.04
N TYR A 19 -8.67 0.45 -7.03
CA TYR A 19 -8.58 1.04 -8.36
C TYR A 19 -9.96 1.23 -9.00
N VAL A 20 -10.73 0.15 -9.10
CA VAL A 20 -12.06 0.15 -9.75
C VAL A 20 -12.99 1.13 -9.04
N TRP A 21 -12.98 1.14 -7.70
CA TRP A 21 -13.81 2.06 -6.93
C TRP A 21 -13.46 3.52 -7.20
N TYR A 22 -12.17 3.89 -7.15
CA TYR A 22 -11.72 5.26 -7.37
C TYR A 22 -11.91 5.71 -8.83
N GLU A 23 -11.61 4.86 -9.80
CA GLU A 23 -11.80 5.17 -11.22
C GLU A 23 -13.28 5.42 -11.55
N GLY A 24 -14.18 4.66 -10.92
CA GLY A 24 -15.62 4.89 -11.02
C GLY A 24 -16.11 6.20 -10.38
N LYS A 25 -15.34 6.82 -9.48
CA LYS A 25 -15.67 8.14 -8.90
C LYS A 25 -15.25 9.30 -9.79
N SER A 26 -14.09 9.20 -10.44
CA SER A 26 -13.58 10.20 -11.37
C SER A 26 -12.53 9.56 -12.26
N PRO A 27 -12.59 9.79 -13.59
CA PRO A 27 -11.55 9.32 -14.50
C PRO A 27 -10.14 9.72 -14.05
N GLY A 28 -9.22 8.76 -14.06
CA GLY A 28 -7.83 8.89 -13.64
C GLY A 28 -7.58 8.90 -12.14
N LEU A 29 -8.61 8.73 -11.30
CA LEU A 29 -8.44 8.65 -9.84
C LEU A 29 -7.93 7.28 -9.40
N GLY A 30 -8.31 6.20 -10.09
CA GLY A 30 -7.76 4.85 -9.86
C GLY A 30 -6.26 4.81 -10.16
N GLU A 31 -5.85 5.43 -11.26
CA GLU A 31 -4.43 5.57 -11.62
C GLU A 31 -3.63 6.34 -10.55
N LYS A 32 -4.21 7.42 -10.00
CA LYS A 32 -3.60 8.17 -8.88
C LYS A 32 -3.49 7.29 -7.63
N PHE A 33 -4.49 6.47 -7.34
CA PHE A 33 -4.48 5.52 -6.23
C PHE A 33 -3.34 4.52 -6.36
N LEU A 34 -3.26 3.80 -7.49
CA LEU A 34 -2.19 2.81 -7.73
C LEU A 34 -0.80 3.44 -7.68
N ARG A 35 -0.64 4.64 -8.27
CA ARG A 35 0.63 5.37 -8.21
C ARG A 35 1.07 5.63 -6.77
N ILE A 36 0.16 6.07 -5.90
CA ILE A 36 0.48 6.31 -4.49
C ILE A 36 0.73 5.01 -3.73
N PHE A 37 -0.04 3.95 -4.01
CA PHE A 37 0.17 2.62 -3.45
C PHE A 37 1.58 2.10 -3.74
N TYR A 38 1.98 2.03 -5.02
CA TYR A 38 3.30 1.55 -5.41
C TYR A 38 4.43 2.44 -4.92
N ALA A 39 4.25 3.77 -4.88
CA ALA A 39 5.22 4.67 -4.28
C ALA A 39 5.46 4.32 -2.80
N CYS A 40 4.39 4.18 -2.01
CA CYS A 40 4.49 3.81 -0.60
C CYS A 40 5.10 2.41 -0.41
N ALA A 41 4.67 1.43 -1.23
CA ALA A 41 5.17 0.06 -1.17
C ALA A 41 6.68 -0.01 -1.46
N SER A 42 7.17 0.79 -2.42
CA SER A 42 8.59 0.82 -2.79
C SER A 42 9.52 1.38 -1.70
N GLU A 43 8.98 2.15 -0.74
CA GLU A 43 9.73 2.67 0.40
C GLU A 43 9.96 1.61 1.48
N ILE A 44 9.01 0.68 1.65
CA ILE A 44 9.00 -0.35 2.71
C ILE A 44 10.30 -1.17 2.71
N PRO A 45 10.74 -1.79 1.60
CA PRO A 45 11.93 -2.64 1.62
C PRO A 45 13.25 -1.88 1.87
N ARG A 46 13.28 -0.55 1.79
CA ARG A 46 14.49 0.25 2.06
C ARG A 46 14.72 0.45 3.55
N ASN A 47 13.66 0.59 4.34
CA ASN A 47 13.74 0.76 5.79
C ASN A 47 12.44 0.32 6.49
N PRO A 48 12.14 -0.99 6.54
CA PRO A 48 10.88 -1.48 7.09
C PRO A 48 10.76 -1.23 8.60
N LEU A 49 11.90 -1.15 9.30
CA LEU A 49 11.95 -0.93 10.75
C LEU A 49 11.62 0.51 11.15
N LEU A 50 11.60 1.46 10.20
CA LEU A 50 11.19 2.85 10.42
C LEU A 50 9.73 2.95 10.91
N TYR A 51 8.90 1.99 10.52
CA TYR A 51 7.47 2.00 10.82
C TYR A 51 7.20 1.24 12.12
N PRO A 52 6.50 1.83 13.11
CA PRO A 52 6.25 1.14 14.37
C PRO A 52 5.35 -0.09 14.18
N LYS A 53 5.52 -1.07 15.06
CA LYS A 53 4.57 -2.19 15.18
C LYS A 53 3.25 -1.63 15.72
N VAL A 54 2.15 -1.98 15.06
CA VAL A 54 0.79 -1.56 15.44
C VAL A 54 -0.01 -2.67 16.09
N TYR A 55 0.29 -3.94 15.74
CA TYR A 55 -0.33 -5.11 16.32
C TYR A 55 0.57 -6.33 16.12
N SER A 56 1.02 -7.00 17.19
CA SER A 56 1.98 -8.11 17.11
C SER A 56 3.21 -7.72 16.25
N GLU A 57 3.62 -8.54 15.29
CA GLU A 57 4.70 -8.26 14.34
C GLU A 57 4.29 -7.33 13.19
N PHE A 58 3.01 -6.98 13.06
CA PHE A 58 2.54 -6.14 11.96
C PHE A 58 2.92 -4.68 12.15
N ARG A 59 3.44 -4.11 11.07
CA ARG A 59 3.73 -2.70 10.87
C ARG A 59 2.74 -2.11 9.88
N ARG A 60 2.59 -0.80 9.89
CA ARG A 60 1.65 -0.10 9.02
C ARG A 60 2.24 1.13 8.36
N ARG A 61 2.02 1.26 7.05
CA ARG A 61 2.29 2.46 6.26
C ARG A 61 0.97 3.05 5.76
N LEU A 62 0.68 4.30 6.12
CA LEU A 62 -0.49 5.03 5.59
C LEU A 62 -0.22 5.54 4.17
N LEU A 63 -1.20 5.42 3.28
CA LEU A 63 -1.18 6.07 1.98
C LEU A 63 -1.58 7.53 2.17
N ARG A 64 -0.69 8.47 1.84
CA ARG A 64 -1.06 9.89 1.88
C ARG A 64 -2.08 10.16 0.76
N ARG A 65 -3.17 10.88 1.06
CA ARG A 65 -4.30 11.24 0.16
C ARG A 65 -5.39 10.19 -0.05
N PHE A 66 -5.18 8.95 0.35
CA PHE A 66 -6.21 7.92 0.29
C PHE A 66 -6.40 7.30 1.69
N PRO A 67 -7.64 7.02 2.13
CA PRO A 67 -7.92 6.42 3.42
C PRO A 67 -7.56 4.91 3.46
N TYR A 68 -6.32 4.59 3.08
CA TYR A 68 -5.78 3.23 2.98
C TYR A 68 -4.48 3.09 3.75
N ALA A 69 -4.19 1.87 4.18
CA ALA A 69 -2.95 1.53 4.83
C ALA A 69 -2.41 0.19 4.33
N ILE A 70 -1.10 0.11 4.14
CA ILE A 70 -0.38 -1.14 3.85
C ILE A 70 0.06 -1.72 5.18
N TYR A 71 -0.38 -2.94 5.46
CA TYR A 71 0.10 -3.75 6.58
C TYR A 71 1.15 -4.73 6.07
N PHE A 72 2.24 -4.88 6.82
CA PHE A 72 3.35 -5.75 6.45
C PHE A 72 4.11 -6.24 7.69
N THR A 73 4.93 -7.27 7.53
CA THR A 73 5.79 -7.87 8.57
C THR A 73 7.24 -7.87 8.11
#